data_AF-A0A5C7QQ43-F1
#
_entry.id   AF-A0A5C7QQ43-F1
#
_cell.length_a   1.000
_cell.length_b   1.000
_cell.length_c   1.000
_cell.angle_alpha   90.00
_cell.angle_beta   90.00
_cell.angle_gamma   90.00
#
_symmetry.space_group_name_H-M   'P 1'
#
loop_
_entity.id
_entity.type
_entity.pdbx_description
1 polymer ?
#
loop_
_entity_poly.entity_id
_entity_poly.type
_entity_poly.pdbx_seq_one_letter_code
_entity_poly.pdbx_strand_id
1 'polypeptide(L)'
;MPTTTIRLSDELKSQVADLADANGTSPHNYLLEAIAEKVERDAARQRFLTLGRERAEQFDRTGLSVPLEEVRRYYQDLARGRKAARPAARKSRTPA
;
A
#
# COMPACT_ATOMS: atom_id res chain seq x y z
N MET A 1 -13.71 9.13 -24.24
CA MET A 1 -13.33 9.52 -22.87
C MET A 1 -13.21 11.04 -22.82
N PRO A 2 -13.58 11.71 -21.72
CA PRO A 2 -13.44 13.17 -21.60
C PRO A 2 -11.95 13.55 -21.56
N THR A 3 -11.59 14.64 -22.23
CA THR A 3 -10.23 15.18 -22.22
C THR A 3 -10.09 16.16 -21.05
N THR A 4 -9.05 15.99 -20.24
CA THR A 4 -8.68 16.94 -19.18
C THR A 4 -7.41 17.67 -19.58
N THR A 5 -7.48 18.99 -19.73
CA THR A 5 -6.31 19.82 -20.05
C THR A 5 -5.56 20.17 -18.78
N ILE A 6 -4.30 19.72 -18.68
CA ILE A 6 -3.42 19.96 -17.53
C ILE A 6 -2.35 20.98 -17.96
N ARG A 7 -2.14 22.01 -17.14
CA ARG A 7 -1.04 22.97 -17.34
C ARG A 7 0.22 22.45 -16.65
N LEU A 8 1.32 22.39 -17.39
CA LEU A 8 2.64 22.02 -16.90
C LEU A 8 3.57 23.23 -17.04
N SER A 9 4.56 23.34 -16.16
CA SER A 9 5.68 24.25 -16.42
C SER A 9 6.48 23.76 -17.63
N ASP A 10 7.17 24.67 -18.32
CA ASP A 10 8.00 24.31 -19.46
C ASP A 10 9.10 23.31 -19.07
N GLU A 11 9.67 23.47 -17.88
CA GLU A 11 10.64 22.55 -17.30
C GLU A 11 10.08 21.13 -17.15
N LEU A 12 8.91 20.99 -16.51
CA LEU A 12 8.30 19.67 -16.30
C LEU A 12 7.89 19.03 -17.62
N LYS A 13 7.39 19.83 -18.57
CA LYS A 13 7.05 19.36 -19.91
C LYS A 13 8.28 18.80 -20.63
N SER A 14 9.44 19.45 -20.53
CA SER A 14 10.71 18.96 -21.09
C SER A 14 11.13 17.65 -20.44
N GLN A 15 11.15 17.60 -19.10
CA GLN A 15 11.54 16.40 -18.36
C GLN A 15 10.66 15.18 -18.70
N VAL A 16 9.34 15.41 -18.83
CA VAL A 16 8.40 14.35 -19.23
C VAL A 16 8.70 13.86 -20.65
N ALA A 17 9.02 14.75 -21.59
CA ALA A 17 9.37 14.35 -22.95
C ALA A 17 10.65 13.51 -22.97
N ASP A 18 11.71 13.97 -22.31
CA ASP A 18 13.01 13.28 -22.26
C ASP A 18 12.89 11.88 -21.63
N LEU A 19 12.13 11.76 -20.53
CA LEU A 19 11.91 10.47 -19.85
C LEU A 19 10.98 9.55 -20.65
N ALA A 20 9.96 10.09 -21.31
CA ALA A 20 9.08 9.30 -22.15
C ALA A 20 9.86 8.69 -23.32
N ASP A 21 10.70 9.48 -23.99
CA ASP A 21 11.56 9.05 -25.08
C ASP A 21 12.58 7.99 -24.62
N ALA A 22 13.23 8.21 -23.46
CA ALA A 22 14.16 7.24 -22.88
C ALA A 22 13.49 5.88 -22.55
N ASN A 23 12.20 5.90 -22.19
CA ASN A 23 11.41 4.71 -21.89
C ASN A 23 10.68 4.12 -23.11
N GLY A 24 10.81 4.73 -24.30
CA GLY A 24 10.13 4.28 -25.52
C GLY A 24 8.61 4.47 -25.50
N THR A 25 8.12 5.45 -24.74
CA THR A 25 6.69 5.77 -24.58
C THR A 25 6.39 7.17 -25.11
N SER A 26 5.11 7.53 -25.29
CA SER A 26 4.74 8.91 -25.57
C SER A 26 4.62 9.74 -24.28
N PRO A 27 4.85 11.07 -24.32
CA PRO A 27 4.62 11.94 -23.17
C PRO A 27 3.19 11.83 -22.60
N HIS A 28 2.21 11.57 -23.46
CA HIS A 28 0.82 11.36 -23.03
C HIS A 28 0.67 10.07 -22.20
N ASN A 29 1.20 8.94 -22.69
CA ASN A 29 1.14 7.67 -21.97
C ASN A 29 1.93 7.74 -20.67
N TYR A 30 3.11 8.36 -20.69
CA TYR A 30 3.92 8.59 -19.49
C TYR A 30 3.14 9.34 -18.40
N LEU A 31 2.44 10.41 -18.77
CA LEU A 31 1.60 11.16 -17.83
C LEU A 31 0.43 10.34 -17.29
N LEU A 32 -0.23 9.55 -18.14
CA LEU A 32 -1.33 8.68 -17.72
C LEU A 32 -0.86 7.63 -16.72
N GLU A 33 0.27 6.98 -16.99
CA GLU A 33 0.88 6.00 -16.10
C GLU A 33 1.28 6.64 -14.76
N ALA A 34 1.94 7.80 -14.80
CA ALA A 34 2.31 8.52 -13.58
C ALA A 34 1.10 8.89 -12.70
N ILE A 35 -0.02 9.32 -13.32
CA ILE A 35 -1.27 9.59 -12.60
C ILE A 35 -1.86 8.31 -12.03
N ALA A 36 -1.94 7.24 -12.83
CA ALA A 36 -2.48 5.95 -12.41
C ALA A 36 -1.70 5.40 -11.20
N GLU A 37 -0.37 5.37 -11.28
CA GLU A 37 0.49 4.96 -10.17
C GLU A 37 0.30 5.83 -8.93
N LYS A 38 0.15 7.15 -9.10
CA LYS A 38 -0.07 8.07 -7.97
C LYS A 38 -1.40 7.78 -7.29
N VAL A 39 -2.47 7.60 -8.06
CA VAL A 39 -3.80 7.26 -7.55
C VAL A 39 -3.76 5.92 -6.82
N GLU A 40 -3.16 4.89 -7.40
CA GLU A 40 -3.07 3.57 -6.77
C GLU A 40 -2.28 3.61 -5.46
N ARG A 41 -1.14 4.30 -5.46
CA ARG A 41 -0.28 4.46 -4.27
C ARG A 41 -1.01 5.19 -3.14
N ASP A 42 -1.69 6.28 -3.46
CA ASP A 42 -2.42 7.08 -2.47
C ASP A 42 -3.65 6.33 -1.94
N ALA A 43 -4.38 5.64 -2.83
CA ALA A 43 -5.50 4.79 -2.44
C ALA A 43 -5.04 3.61 -1.55
N ALA A 44 -3.90 2.98 -1.88
CA ALA A 44 -3.32 1.92 -1.04
C ALA A 44 -2.93 2.44 0.34
N ARG A 45 -2.32 3.63 0.40
CA ARG A 45 -1.99 4.31 1.66
C ARG A 45 -3.23 4.59 2.49
N GLN A 46 -4.28 5.14 1.88
CA GLN A 46 -5.54 5.41 2.59
C GLN A 46 -6.19 4.12 3.12
N ARG A 47 -6.24 3.05 2.32
CA ARG A 47 -6.73 1.74 2.77
C ARG A 47 -5.93 1.21 3.96
N PHE A 48 -4.60 1.32 3.91
CA PHE A 48 -3.72 0.90 5.00
C PHE A 48 -3.99 1.68 6.29
N LEU A 49 -4.11 3.01 6.20
CA LEU A 49 -4.36 3.86 7.37
C LEU A 49 -5.75 3.63 7.98
N THR A 50 -6.78 3.50 7.15
CA THR A 50 -8.13 3.17 7.63
C THR A 50 -8.16 1.83 8.33
N LEU A 51 -7.60 0.80 7.71
CA LEU A 51 -7.52 -0.52 8.29
C LEU A 51 -6.68 -0.56 9.59
N GLY A 52 -5.61 0.23 9.65
CA GLY A 52 -4.80 0.38 10.85
C GLY A 52 -5.59 0.99 12.01
N ARG A 53 -6.36 2.05 11.74
CA ARG A 53 -7.23 2.70 12.74
C ARG A 53 -8.31 1.74 13.26
N GLU A 54 -9.02 1.06 12.37
CA GLU A 54 -10.04 0.07 12.74
C GLU A 54 -9.46 -1.03 13.65
N ARG A 55 -8.25 -1.52 13.34
CA ARG A 55 -7.58 -2.53 14.16
C ARG A 55 -7.07 -1.99 15.49
N ALA A 56 -6.58 -0.75 15.53
CA ALA A 56 -6.18 -0.09 16.76
C ALA A 56 -7.40 0.07 17.70
N GLU A 57 -8.53 0.57 17.19
CA GLU A 57 -9.78 0.68 17.94
C GLU A 57 -10.29 -0.68 18.45
N GLN A 58 -10.20 -1.72 17.62
CA GLN A 58 -10.53 -3.08 18.04
C GLN A 58 -9.60 -3.58 19.14
N PHE A 59 -8.30 -3.33 19.01
CA PHE A 59 -7.30 -3.72 20.02
C PHE A 59 -7.52 -2.97 21.33
N ASP A 60 -7.80 -1.67 21.29
CA ASP A 60 -8.07 -0.87 22.48
C ASP A 60 -9.30 -1.37 23.23
N ARG A 61 -10.36 -1.75 22.52
CA ARG A 61 -11.59 -2.30 23.12
C ARG A 61 -11.43 -3.72 23.66
N THR A 62 -10.65 -4.58 23.01
CA THR A 62 -10.63 -6.03 23.30
C THR A 62 -9.38 -6.51 24.02
N GLY A 63 -8.27 -5.79 23.87
CA GLY A 63 -6.94 -6.21 24.28
C GLY A 63 -6.40 -7.43 23.51
N LEU A 64 -7.08 -7.89 22.46
CA LEU A 64 -6.73 -9.12 21.74
C LEU A 64 -5.68 -8.84 20.66
N SER A 65 -4.52 -9.48 20.79
CA SER A 65 -3.47 -9.45 19.76
C SER A 65 -2.84 -10.83 19.57
N VAL A 66 -2.09 -10.98 18.48
CA VAL A 66 -1.23 -12.14 18.26
C VAL A 66 0.22 -11.68 18.50
N PRO A 67 1.01 -12.38 19.32
CA PRO A 67 2.42 -12.04 19.49
C PRO A 67 3.22 -12.14 18.20
N LEU A 68 4.13 -11.20 18.02
CA LEU A 68 4.90 -11.05 16.78
C LEU A 68 5.73 -12.30 16.47
N GLU A 69 6.24 -12.97 17.49
CA GLU A 69 7.06 -14.19 17.38
C GLU A 69 6.25 -15.34 16.77
N GLU A 70 4.98 -15.46 17.14
CA GLU A 70 4.08 -16.48 16.60
C GLU A 70 3.70 -16.19 15.15
N VAL A 71 3.43 -14.93 14.82
CA VAL A 71 3.17 -14.49 13.44
C VAL A 71 4.40 -14.73 12.56
N ARG A 72 5.59 -14.38 13.06
CA ARG A 72 6.86 -14.58 12.37
C ARG A 72 7.09 -16.06 12.08
N ARG A 73 6.95 -16.93 13.09
CA ARG A 73 7.10 -18.38 12.94
C ARG A 73 6.11 -18.94 11.92
N TYR A 74 4.84 -18.54 12.01
CA TYR A 74 3.80 -18.96 11.08
C TYR A 74 4.17 -18.68 9.62
N TYR A 75 4.58 -17.44 9.29
CA TYR A 75 4.97 -17.10 7.92
C TYR A 75 6.29 -17.75 7.50
N GLN A 76 7.25 -17.95 8.40
CA GLN A 76 8.48 -18.69 8.10
C GLN A 76 8.23 -20.15 7.75
N ASP A 77 7.31 -20.82 8.46
CA ASP A 77 6.96 -22.21 8.16
C ASP A 77 6.18 -22.32 6.83
N LEU A 78 5.27 -21.38 6.55
CA LEU A 78 4.60 -21.29 5.24
C LEU A 78 5.59 -21.07 4.09
N ALA A 79 6.56 -20.17 4.25
CA ALA A 79 7.60 -19.91 3.25
C ALA A 79 8.48 -21.15 2.97
N ARG A 80 8.56 -22.08 3.93
CA ARG A 80 9.26 -23.37 3.80
C ARG A 80 8.37 -24.49 3.27
N GLY A 81 7.14 -24.17 2.85
CA GLY A 81 6.16 -25.16 2.35
C GLY A 81 5.57 -26.06 3.45
N ARG A 82 5.77 -25.75 4.72
CA ARG A 82 5.23 -26.53 5.84
C ARG A 82 3.78 -26.13 6.10
N LYS A 83 2.96 -27.09 6.51
CA LYS A 83 1.62 -26.80 7.03
C LYS A 83 1.74 -26.20 8.43
N ALA A 84 1.42 -24.91 8.57
CA ALA A 84 1.44 -24.21 9.85
C ALA A 84 0.02 -23.82 10.27
N ALA A 85 -0.29 -23.94 11.57
CA ALA A 85 -1.56 -23.47 12.13
C ALA A 85 -1.51 -21.95 12.32
N ARG A 86 -2.56 -21.25 11.88
CA ARG A 86 -2.65 -19.80 12.05
C ARG A 86 -2.73 -19.46 13.55
N PRO A 87 -1.85 -18.59 14.08
CA PRO A 87 -1.88 -18.24 15.49
C PRO A 87 -3.14 -17.46 15.84
N ALA A 88 -3.72 -17.76 17.00
CA ALA A 88 -4.96 -17.15 17.48
C ALA A 88 -4.68 -15.89 18.30
N ALA A 89 -5.56 -14.89 18.18
CA ALA A 89 -5.49 -13.69 19.00
C ALA A 89 -5.88 -14.00 20.44
N ARG A 90 -5.16 -13.42 21.40
CA ARG A 90 -5.40 -13.57 22.84
C ARG A 90 -5.15 -12.26 23.57
N LYS A 91 -5.70 -12.14 24.78
CA LYS A 91 -5.54 -10.92 25.58
C LYS A 91 -4.07 -10.69 25.89
N SER A 92 -3.50 -9.60 25.38
CA SER A 92 -2.14 -9.16 25.68
C SER A 92 -2.10 -8.01 26.68
N ARG A 93 -3.23 -7.34 26.89
CA ARG A 93 -3.42 -6.30 27.90
C ARG A 93 -4.88 -6.31 28.37
N THR A 94 -5.14 -5.91 29.62
CA THR A 94 -6.48 -5.54 30.05
C THR A 94 -6.86 -4.21 29.37
N PRO A 95 -7.97 -4.12 28.62
CA PRO A 95 -8.40 -2.84 28.04
C PRO A 95 -8.62 -1.80 29.15
N ALA A 96 -8.32 -0.53 28.85
CA ALA A 96 -8.51 0.58 29.77
C ALA A 96 -10.00 0.88 29.99
#